data_AF-A0A1J5PF58-F1
#
_entry.id   AF-A0A1J5PF58-F1
#
_cell.length_a   1.000
_cell.length_b   1.000
_cell.length_c   1.000
_cell.angle_alpha   90.00
_cell.angle_beta   90.00
_cell.angle_gamma   90.00
#
_symmetry.space_group_name_H-M   'P 1'
#
loop_
_entity.id
_entity.type
_entity.pdbx_description
1 polymer ?
#
loop_
_entity_poly.entity_id
_entity_poly.type
_entity_poly.pdbx_seq_one_letter_code
_entity_poly.pdbx_strand_id
1 'polypeptide(L)'
;MLGHPGGGPLRENDAVVLDETTAIGQNIYDQGTVRRHIYEVAATIEPGNSGGPLIGTDGRVIGIVFAKSVSQNNLGYALVWGEVAPQVQASLSSTTPVATGACSAG
;
A
#
# COMPACT_ATOMS: atom_id res chain seq x y z
N MET A 1 -4.82 -4.28 -10.61
CA MET A 1 -5.01 -3.72 -9.25
C MET A 1 -6.46 -3.28 -9.08
N LEU A 2 -6.98 -3.28 -7.85
CA LEU A 2 -8.36 -2.88 -7.56
C LEU A 2 -8.38 -1.64 -6.66
N GLY A 3 -9.28 -0.69 -6.91
CA GLY A 3 -9.41 0.51 -6.09
C GLY A 3 -10.64 1.36 -6.41
N HIS A 4 -10.79 2.48 -5.71
CA HIS A 4 -11.88 3.45 -5.90
C HIS A 4 -11.33 4.82 -6.36
N PRO A 5 -10.81 4.95 -7.60
CA PRO A 5 -10.24 6.22 -8.08
C PRO A 5 -11.20 7.40 -7.90
N GLY A 6 -10.70 8.49 -7.30
CA GLY A 6 -11.47 9.69 -7.02
C GLY A 6 -12.63 9.51 -6.03
N GLY A 7 -12.66 8.40 -5.29
CA GLY A 7 -13.80 8.03 -4.44
C GLY A 7 -15.01 7.48 -5.23
N GLY A 8 -14.80 7.10 -6.49
CA GLY A 8 -15.84 6.54 -7.35
C GLY A 8 -16.13 5.05 -7.08
N PRO A 9 -16.82 4.36 -8.02
CA PRO A 9 -17.04 2.92 -7.93
C PRO A 9 -15.72 2.13 -7.99
N LEU A 10 -15.77 0.86 -7.60
CA LEU A 10 -14.64 -0.06 -7.72
C LEU A 10 -14.21 -0.16 -9.19
N ARG A 11 -12.93 -0.01 -9.47
CA ARG A 11 -12.33 -0.20 -10.79
C ARG A 11 -11.17 -1.17 -10.73
N GLU A 12 -11.01 -1.90 -11.82
CA GLU A 12 -9.82 -2.69 -12.12
C GLU A 12 -8.93 -1.88 -13.07
N ASN A 13 -7.66 -1.73 -12.68
CA ASN A 13 -6.64 -1.07 -13.50
C ASN A 13 -5.49 -2.04 -13.74
N ASP A 14 -4.92 -2.02 -14.95
CA ASP A 14 -3.71 -2.79 -15.25
C ASP A 14 -2.54 -2.33 -14.38
N ALA A 15 -1.73 -3.30 -13.97
CA ALA A 15 -0.55 -3.06 -13.15
C ALA A 15 0.51 -4.12 -13.46
N VAL A 16 1.77 -3.70 -13.59
CA VAL A 16 2.91 -4.59 -13.80
C VAL A 16 3.93 -4.37 -12.69
N VAL A 17 4.33 -5.44 -12.01
CA VAL A 17 5.45 -5.38 -11.06
C VAL A 17 6.74 -5.21 -11.86
N LEU A 18 7.48 -4.13 -11.58
CA LEU A 18 8.75 -3.82 -12.21
C LEU A 18 9.93 -4.36 -11.40
N ASP A 19 9.87 -4.20 -10.08
CA ASP A 19 10.92 -4.60 -9.15
C ASP A 19 10.34 -4.93 -7.76
N GLU A 20 11.09 -5.68 -6.96
CA GLU A 20 10.82 -5.99 -5.56
C GLU A 20 12.04 -5.57 -4.73
N THR A 21 11.85 -4.64 -3.81
CA THR A 21 12.97 -4.00 -3.10
C THR A 21 12.61 -3.60 -1.67
N THR A 22 13.64 -3.31 -0.86
CA THR A 22 13.47 -2.77 0.48
C THR A 22 13.66 -1.26 0.45
N ALA A 23 12.56 -0.51 0.54
CA ALA A 23 12.61 0.94 0.68
C ALA A 23 12.96 1.34 2.12
N ILE A 24 13.81 2.35 2.26
CA ILE A 24 14.16 2.96 3.55
C ILE A 24 13.67 4.40 3.52
N GLY A 25 12.82 4.77 4.47
CA GLY A 25 12.30 6.13 4.58
C GLY A 25 11.94 6.46 6.02
N GLN A 26 11.59 7.70 6.28
CA GLN A 26 11.11 8.08 7.61
C GLN A 26 9.74 7.42 7.89
N ASN A 27 9.41 7.26 9.18
CA ASN A 27 8.04 6.94 9.54
C ASN A 27 7.13 8.17 9.30
N ILE A 28 5.82 8.01 9.49
CA ILE A 28 4.84 9.08 9.23
C ILE A 28 4.89 10.23 10.25
N TYR A 29 5.79 10.15 11.24
CA TYR A 29 5.97 11.15 12.30
C TYR A 29 7.35 11.81 12.22
N ASP A 30 8.08 11.62 11.13
CA ASP A 30 9.46 12.09 10.91
C ASP A 30 10.44 11.68 12.04
N GLN A 31 10.14 10.57 12.72
CA GLN A 31 10.89 10.06 13.86
C GLN A 31 11.57 8.74 13.50
N GLY A 32 12.85 8.84 13.12
CA GLY A 32 13.65 7.67 12.75
C GLY A 32 13.32 7.12 11.36
N THR A 33 13.86 5.94 11.05
CA THR A 33 13.68 5.30 9.74
C THR A 33 12.98 3.96 9.89
N VAL A 34 12.19 3.62 8.88
CA VAL A 34 11.54 2.33 8.72
C VAL A 34 11.94 1.72 7.40
N ARG A 35 12.02 0.39 7.38
CA ARG A 35 12.30 -0.41 6.20
C ARG A 35 10.99 -1.06 5.78
N ARG A 36 10.66 -0.97 4.50
CA ARG A 36 9.45 -1.54 3.92
C ARG A 36 9.82 -2.39 2.72
N HIS A 37 9.38 -3.64 2.70
CA HIS A 37 9.48 -4.51 1.54
C HIS A 37 8.34 -4.19 0.58
N ILE A 38 8.69 -3.71 -0.60
CA ILE A 38 7.74 -3.13 -1.55
C ILE A 38 7.94 -3.66 -2.96
N TYR A 39 6.87 -3.65 -3.72
CA TYR A 39 6.92 -3.68 -5.18
C TYR A 39 6.95 -2.26 -5.73
N GLU A 40 7.80 -2.05 -6.74
CA GLU A 40 7.63 -0.99 -7.71
C GLU A 40 6.66 -1.46 -8.80
N VAL A 41 5.65 -0.65 -9.08
CA VAL A 41 4.52 -1.05 -9.93
C VAL A 41 4.33 -0.02 -11.03
N ALA A 42 4.42 -0.44 -12.29
CA ALA A 42 3.93 0.35 -13.41
C ALA A 42 2.40 0.32 -13.41
N ALA A 43 1.78 1.40 -12.94
CA ALA A 43 0.34 1.58 -12.89
C ALA A 43 -0.02 3.06 -12.73
N THR A 44 -1.22 3.43 -13.18
CA THR A 44 -1.79 4.74 -12.88
C THR A 44 -2.41 4.73 -11.48
N ILE A 45 -1.77 5.42 -10.54
CA ILE A 45 -2.23 5.53 -9.15
C ILE A 45 -2.86 6.90 -8.90
N GLU A 46 -4.13 6.86 -8.50
CA GLU A 46 -4.95 8.02 -8.18
C GLU A 46 -5.40 7.97 -6.71
N PRO A 47 -5.77 9.10 -6.10
CA PRO A 47 -6.43 9.11 -4.81
C PRO A 47 -7.61 8.12 -4.79
N GLY A 48 -7.70 7.29 -3.75
CA GLY A 48 -8.68 6.21 -3.64
C GLY A 48 -8.21 4.84 -4.15
N ASN A 49 -7.04 4.77 -4.83
CA ASN A 49 -6.36 3.49 -5.07
C ASN A 49 -5.54 3.03 -3.86
N SER A 50 -5.09 3.97 -3.01
CA SER A 50 -4.36 3.65 -1.77
C SER A 50 -5.19 2.73 -0.86
N GLY A 51 -4.56 1.69 -0.33
CA GLY A 51 -5.19 0.60 0.43
C GLY A 51 -5.77 -0.51 -0.45
N GLY A 52 -5.87 -0.30 -1.76
CA GLY A 52 -6.37 -1.29 -2.71
C GLY A 52 -5.40 -2.45 -2.93
N PRO A 53 -5.90 -3.67 -3.18
CA PRO A 53 -5.06 -4.83 -3.41
C PRO A 53 -4.49 -4.85 -4.84
N LEU A 54 -3.22 -5.25 -4.92
CA LEU A 54 -2.61 -5.76 -6.14
C LEU A 54 -2.92 -7.24 -6.26
N ILE A 55 -3.57 -7.63 -7.36
CA ILE A 55 -4.00 -9.00 -7.64
C ILE A 55 -3.04 -9.63 -8.64
N GLY A 56 -2.48 -10.79 -8.29
CA GLY A 56 -1.65 -11.60 -9.17
C GLY A 56 -2.47 -12.30 -10.26
N THR A 57 -1.81 -12.83 -11.28
CA THR A 57 -2.46 -13.55 -12.38
C THR A 57 -3.18 -14.84 -11.95
N ASP A 58 -2.89 -15.33 -10.75
CA ASP A 58 -3.55 -16.45 -10.10
C ASP A 58 -4.77 -16.05 -9.24
N GLY A 59 -5.14 -14.76 -9.25
CA GLY A 59 -6.26 -14.21 -8.49
C GLY A 59 -5.95 -13.96 -7.00
N ARG A 60 -4.71 -14.13 -6.55
CA ARG A 60 -4.32 -13.88 -5.15
C ARG A 60 -3.89 -12.44 -4.93
N VAL A 61 -4.09 -11.93 -3.71
CA VAL A 61 -3.51 -10.65 -3.30
C VAL A 61 -2.00 -10.84 -3.14
N ILE A 62 -1.23 -10.08 -3.90
CA ILE A 62 0.24 -10.09 -3.84
C ILE A 62 0.81 -8.87 -3.14
N GLY A 63 0.03 -7.79 -3.01
CA GLY A 63 0.45 -6.59 -2.28
C GLY A 63 -0.66 -5.57 -2.05
N ILE A 64 -0.36 -4.52 -1.30
CA ILE A 64 -1.29 -3.42 -0.97
C ILE A 64 -0.70 -2.09 -1.40
N VAL A 65 -1.41 -1.35 -2.25
CA VAL A 65 -0.96 -0.04 -2.75
C VAL A 65 -0.88 0.97 -1.60
N PHE A 66 0.22 1.70 -1.46
CA PHE A 66 0.36 2.70 -0.39
C PHE A 66 0.88 4.06 -0.87
N ALA A 67 1.59 4.13 -2.00
CA ALA A 67 2.15 5.37 -2.50
C ALA A 67 2.23 5.40 -4.02
N LYS A 68 2.40 6.60 -4.56
CA LYS A 68 2.77 6.85 -5.95
C LYS A 68 4.07 7.64 -6.01
N SER A 69 4.81 7.51 -7.10
CA SER A 69 5.99 8.33 -7.34
C SER A 69 5.59 9.81 -7.50
N VAL A 70 6.41 10.68 -6.93
CA VAL A 70 6.28 12.15 -7.06
C VAL A 70 6.92 12.67 -8.35
N SER A 71 7.79 11.87 -8.98
CA SER A 71 8.55 12.26 -10.17
C SER A 71 8.11 11.51 -11.44
N GLN A 72 7.42 10.38 -11.30
CA GLN A 72 7.00 9.53 -12.43
C GLN A 72 5.50 9.21 -12.33
N ASN A 73 4.71 9.72 -13.29
CA ASN A 73 3.25 9.62 -13.24
C ASN A 73 2.70 8.19 -13.30
N ASN A 74 3.43 7.25 -13.89
CA ASN A 74 3.00 5.86 -14.07
C ASN A 74 3.77 4.86 -13.19
N LEU A 75 4.34 5.36 -12.08
CA LEU A 75 5.06 4.53 -11.10
C LEU A 75 4.37 4.61 -9.74
N GLY A 76 4.08 3.44 -9.21
CA GLY A 76 3.42 3.20 -7.95
C GLY A 76 4.22 2.31 -7.02
N TYR A 77 3.81 2.28 -5.75
CA TYR A 77 4.43 1.43 -4.75
C TYR A 77 3.36 0.66 -3.96
N ALA A 78 3.60 -0.64 -3.78
CA ALA A 78 2.76 -1.52 -2.99
C ALA A 78 3.60 -2.26 -1.94
N LEU A 79 3.08 -2.43 -0.72
CA LEU A 79 3.68 -3.32 0.27
C LEU A 79 3.54 -4.77 -0.21
N VAL A 80 4.62 -5.55 -0.13
CA VAL A 80 4.57 -6.98 -0.44
C VAL A 80 3.65 -7.68 0.57
N TRP A 81 2.78 -8.58 0.09
CA TRP A 81 1.79 -9.23 0.96
C TRP A 81 2.40 -9.93 2.18
N GLY A 82 3.59 -10.52 2.03
CA GLY A 82 4.31 -11.14 3.15
C GLY A 82 4.60 -10.20 4.32
N GLU A 83 4.70 -8.88 4.07
CA GLU A 83 4.90 -7.87 5.12
C GLU A 83 3.60 -7.44 5.81
N VAL A 84 2.44 -7.66 5.17
CA VAL A 84 1.12 -7.22 5.65
C VAL A 84 0.29 -8.38 6.23
N ALA A 85 0.49 -9.59 5.71
CA ALA A 85 -0.29 -10.77 6.06
C ALA A 85 -0.27 -11.10 7.57
N PRO A 86 0.86 -11.04 8.29
CA PRO A 86 0.89 -11.32 9.73
C PRO A 86 -0.01 -10.37 10.54
N GLN A 87 0.00 -9.08 10.20
CA GLN A 87 -0.77 -8.04 10.87
C GLN A 87 -2.27 -8.20 10.57
N VAL A 88 -2.62 -8.48 9.32
CA VAL A 88 -4.00 -8.79 8.94
C VAL A 88 -4.49 -10.03 9.68
N GLN A 89 -3.71 -11.11 9.72
CA GLN A 89 -4.07 -12.34 10.41
C GLN A 89 -4.29 -12.12 11.91
N ALA A 90 -3.41 -11.34 12.56
CA ALA A 90 -3.56 -10.98 13.97
C ALA A 90 -4.81 -10.12 14.22
N SER A 91 -5.18 -9.26 13.27
CA SER A 91 -6.35 -8.39 13.40
C SER A 91 -7.69 -9.14 13.30
N LEU A 92 -7.74 -10.32 12.66
CA LEU A 92 -9.00 -11.06 12.45
C LEU A 92 -9.68 -11.47 13.77
N SER A 93 -8.90 -11.68 14.83
CA SER A 93 -9.40 -12.00 16.17
C SER A 93 -9.37 -10.79 17.13
N SER A 94 -8.96 -9.61 16.66
CA SER A 94 -8.81 -8.43 17.50
C SER A 94 -10.16 -7.74 17.70
N THR A 95 -10.71 -7.81 18.91
CA THR A 95 -11.92 -7.08 19.30
C THR A 95 -11.65 -5.88 20.20
N THR A 96 -10.39 -5.68 20.59
CA THR A 96 -10.00 -4.60 21.48
C THR A 96 -9.87 -3.29 20.69
N PRO A 97 -10.53 -2.20 21.11
CA PRO A 97 -10.36 -0.90 20.50
C PRO A 97 -8.90 -0.43 20.55
N VAL A 98 -8.42 0.16 19.45
CA VAL A 98 -7.10 0.80 19.39
C VAL A 98 -7.25 2.32 19.54
N ALA A 99 -6.38 2.92 20.34
CA ALA A 99 -6.38 4.38 20.52
C ALA A 99 -5.88 5.06 19.24
N THR A 100 -6.46 6.22 18.91
CA THR A 100 -6.05 7.04 17.75
C THR A 100 -4.69 7.71 17.92
N GLY A 101 -4.12 7.70 19.13
CA GLY A 101 -2.90 8.43 19.46
C GLY A 101 -3.11 9.94 19.52
N ALA A 102 -2.00 10.68 19.69
CA ALA A 102 -1.99 12.14 19.62
C ALA A 102 -1.89 12.62 18.17
N CYS A 103 -2.42 13.81 17.87
CA CYS A 103 -2.24 14.45 16.57
C CYS A 103 -0.76 14.80 16.33
N SER A 104 -0.26 14.62 15.11
CA SER A 104 1.05 15.15 14.72
C SER A 104 0.99 16.68 14.61
N ALA A 105 2.02 17.37 15.11
CA ALA A 105 2.21 18.78 14.78
C ALA A 105 2.52 18.89 13.28
N GLY A 106 1.76 19.71 12.56
CA GLY A 106 1.96 19.95 11.13
C GLY A 106 3.07 20.93 10.83
#